data_AF-A0A374ESM1-F1
#
_entry.id   AF-A0A374ESM1-F1
#
_cell.length_a   1.000
_cell.length_b   1.000
_cell.length_c   1.000
_cell.angle_alpha   90.00
_cell.angle_beta   90.00
_cell.angle_gamma   90.00
#
_symmetry.space_group_name_H-M   'P 1'
#
loop_
_entity.id
_entity.type
_entity.pdbx_description
1 polymer ?
#
loop_
_entity_poly.entity_id
_entity_poly.type
_entity_poly.pdbx_seq_one_letter_code
_entity_poly.pdbx_strand_id
1 'polypeptide(L)'
;MQYKTIYDTLIDINHKIHYSFKKAIEYSYSDALQNNFNIISNEISEEEMLAFYYLENAMFRTSSSWDMLAQLYRLYFDIDISADKVYYKKIFNPQERFCKGFEDKARIIHAYIEESDDTECDGMWKGNHSFVNGMRNKMTHRNSPNVSVASDFDMNLKSHPCIVLKRTIEDYAVSFKYISEILIDIEAKCQEEITKTLL
;
A
#
# COMPACT_ATOMS: atom_id res chain seq x y z
N MET A 1 -23.89 8.03 -3.60
CA MET A 1 -22.97 8.99 -4.27
C MET A 1 -21.54 8.86 -3.75
N GLN A 2 -21.30 8.89 -2.42
CA GLN A 2 -19.95 8.81 -1.85
C GLN A 2 -19.21 7.49 -2.13
N TYR A 3 -19.87 6.33 -1.95
CA TYR A 3 -19.27 5.03 -2.30
C TYR A 3 -18.84 4.94 -3.76
N LYS A 4 -19.67 5.43 -4.68
CA LYS A 4 -19.34 5.47 -6.11
C LYS A 4 -18.07 6.28 -6.36
N THR A 5 -17.94 7.46 -5.75
CA THR A 5 -16.74 8.30 -5.90
C THR A 5 -15.47 7.60 -5.40
N ILE A 6 -15.53 6.93 -4.25
CA ILE A 6 -14.39 6.16 -3.74
C ILE A 6 -14.09 4.98 -4.65
N TYR A 7 -15.12 4.27 -5.13
CA TYR A 7 -14.97 3.14 -6.05
C TYR A 7 -14.35 3.55 -7.39
N ASP A 8 -14.82 4.65 -8.01
CA ASP A 8 -14.23 5.19 -9.24
C ASP A 8 -12.75 5.57 -9.02
N THR A 9 -12.42 6.12 -7.86
CA THR A 9 -11.04 6.44 -7.46
C THR A 9 -10.19 5.18 -7.30
N LEU A 10 -10.75 4.12 -6.70
CA LEU A 10 -10.07 2.83 -6.56
C LEU A 10 -9.80 2.18 -7.91
N ILE A 11 -10.72 2.26 -8.88
CA ILE A 11 -10.49 1.78 -10.25
C ILE A 11 -9.33 2.52 -10.90
N ASP A 12 -9.33 3.86 -10.83
CA ASP A 12 -8.27 4.69 -11.42
C ASP A 12 -6.90 4.41 -10.79
N ILE A 13 -6.84 4.32 -9.46
CA ILE A 13 -5.62 3.98 -8.72
C ILE A 13 -5.15 2.57 -9.09
N ASN A 14 -6.06 1.59 -9.14
CA ASN A 14 -5.74 0.20 -9.46
C ASN A 14 -5.10 0.06 -10.84
N HIS A 15 -5.68 0.70 -11.87
CA HIS A 15 -5.10 0.72 -13.21
C HIS A 15 -3.68 1.30 -13.24
N LYS A 16 -3.43 2.38 -12.49
CA LYS A 16 -2.12 3.02 -12.43
C LYS A 16 -1.10 2.18 -11.65
N ILE A 17 -1.53 1.51 -10.59
CA ILE A 17 -0.69 0.56 -9.85
C ILE A 17 -0.29 -0.59 -10.78
N HIS A 18 -1.25 -1.18 -11.50
CA HIS A 18 -0.98 -2.28 -12.43
C HIS A 18 -0.01 -1.89 -13.54
N TYR A 19 -0.21 -0.70 -14.13
CA TYR A 19 0.73 -0.17 -15.13
C TYR A 19 2.14 -0.02 -14.55
N SER A 20 2.23 0.53 -13.33
CA SER A 20 3.50 0.71 -12.64
C SER A 20 4.16 -0.63 -12.33
N PHE A 21 3.42 -1.63 -11.84
CA PHE A 21 3.97 -2.97 -11.62
C PHE A 21 4.44 -3.64 -12.90
N LYS A 22 3.67 -3.54 -13.99
CA LYS A 22 4.08 -4.11 -15.28
C LYS A 22 5.44 -3.56 -15.71
N LYS A 23 5.62 -2.25 -15.63
CA LYS A 23 6.89 -1.59 -15.98
C LYS A 23 7.99 -1.88 -14.96
N ALA A 24 7.68 -1.86 -13.67
CA ALA A 24 8.65 -2.22 -12.64
C ALA A 24 9.16 -3.66 -12.82
N ILE A 25 8.30 -4.63 -13.17
CA ILE A 25 8.70 -6.01 -13.48
C ILE A 25 9.65 -6.02 -14.68
N GLU A 26 9.29 -5.35 -15.78
CA GLU A 26 10.10 -5.28 -17.01
C GLU A 26 11.54 -4.83 -16.73
N TYR A 27 11.72 -3.74 -15.96
CA TYR A 27 13.04 -3.22 -15.66
C TYR A 27 13.74 -3.96 -14.52
N SER A 28 13.00 -4.35 -13.47
CA SER A 28 13.55 -5.06 -12.29
C SER A 28 14.19 -6.40 -12.67
N TYR A 29 13.63 -7.08 -13.69
CA TYR A 29 14.13 -8.38 -14.16
C TYR A 29 14.89 -8.28 -15.49
N SER A 30 15.27 -7.09 -15.92
CA SER A 30 16.13 -6.93 -17.10
C SER A 30 17.53 -7.51 -16.85
N ASP A 31 18.13 -8.12 -17.87
CA ASP A 31 19.50 -8.65 -17.78
C ASP A 31 20.50 -7.55 -17.38
N ALA A 32 20.29 -6.34 -17.88
CA ALA A 32 21.13 -5.18 -17.56
C ALA A 32 21.13 -4.88 -16.06
N LEU A 33 19.95 -4.85 -15.43
CA LEU A 33 19.86 -4.59 -13.99
C LEU A 33 20.36 -5.77 -13.18
N GLN A 34 19.94 -6.99 -13.50
CA GLN A 34 20.30 -8.20 -12.75
C GLN A 34 21.82 -8.41 -12.68
N ASN A 35 22.53 -8.11 -13.76
CA ASN A 35 23.97 -8.34 -13.84
C ASN A 35 24.81 -7.17 -13.30
N ASN A 36 24.26 -5.94 -13.27
CA ASN A 36 25.05 -4.74 -12.97
C ASN A 36 24.62 -3.98 -11.71
N PHE A 37 23.55 -4.41 -11.03
CA PHE A 37 23.10 -3.72 -9.82
C PHE A 37 24.18 -3.72 -8.74
N ASN A 38 24.50 -2.52 -8.24
CA ASN A 38 25.49 -2.33 -7.20
C ASN A 38 24.88 -1.59 -6.02
N ILE A 39 24.75 -2.28 -4.87
CA ILE A 39 24.13 -1.75 -3.65
C ILE A 39 24.87 -0.51 -3.12
N ILE A 40 26.17 -0.38 -3.33
CA ILE A 40 27.00 0.68 -2.73
C ILE A 40 27.12 1.88 -3.68
N SER A 41 27.19 1.63 -4.99
CA SER A 41 27.35 2.68 -5.98
C SER A 41 26.07 3.50 -6.17
N ASN A 42 26.24 4.81 -6.35
CA ASN A 42 25.17 5.72 -6.77
C ASN A 42 25.17 5.95 -8.29
N GLU A 43 26.04 5.26 -9.04
CA GLU A 43 25.88 5.13 -10.49
C GLU A 43 24.68 4.25 -10.75
N ILE A 44 23.67 4.81 -11.42
CA ILE A 44 22.36 4.19 -11.65
C ILE A 44 22.21 4.04 -13.16
N SER A 45 21.97 2.82 -13.65
CA SER A 45 21.65 2.59 -15.06
C SER A 45 20.26 3.14 -15.40
N GLU A 46 19.96 3.31 -16.69
CA GLU A 46 18.62 3.75 -17.08
C GLU A 46 17.54 2.75 -16.62
N GLU A 47 17.81 1.45 -16.71
CA GLU A 47 16.92 0.39 -16.24
C GLU A 47 16.74 0.41 -14.71
N GLU A 48 17.81 0.66 -13.95
CA GLU A 48 17.71 0.81 -12.50
C GLU A 48 16.84 2.02 -12.13
N MET A 49 17.09 3.17 -12.80
CA MET A 49 16.31 4.39 -12.60
C MET A 49 14.83 4.16 -12.92
N LEU A 50 14.53 3.52 -14.07
CA LEU A 50 13.16 3.23 -14.48
C LEU A 50 12.49 2.22 -13.54
N ALA A 51 13.20 1.18 -13.09
CA ALA A 51 12.68 0.22 -12.12
C ALA A 51 12.23 0.95 -10.85
N PHE A 52 13.10 1.78 -10.26
CA PHE A 52 12.74 2.55 -9.08
C PHE A 52 11.64 3.57 -9.33
N TYR A 53 11.67 4.29 -10.45
CA TYR A 53 10.62 5.25 -10.81
C TYR A 53 9.22 4.61 -10.80
N TYR A 54 9.07 3.45 -11.43
CA TYR A 54 7.79 2.76 -11.46
C TYR A 54 7.43 2.13 -10.10
N LEU A 55 8.42 1.66 -9.34
CA LEU A 55 8.21 1.16 -7.98
C LEU A 55 7.72 2.25 -7.03
N GLU A 56 8.34 3.42 -7.03
CA GLU A 56 7.90 4.57 -6.25
C GLU A 56 6.45 4.93 -6.57
N ASN A 57 6.13 5.00 -7.86
CA ASN A 57 4.76 5.25 -8.32
C ASN A 57 3.75 4.21 -7.80
N ALA A 58 4.12 2.93 -7.79
CA ALA A 58 3.28 1.86 -7.25
C ALA A 58 3.15 1.96 -5.71
N MET A 59 4.25 2.22 -4.99
CA MET A 59 4.26 2.35 -3.53
C MET A 59 3.38 3.51 -3.04
N PHE A 60 3.50 4.70 -3.64
CA PHE A 60 2.68 5.85 -3.26
C PHE A 60 1.19 5.58 -3.45
N ARG A 61 0.81 4.96 -4.57
CA ARG A 61 -0.58 4.62 -4.87
C ARG A 61 -1.11 3.48 -4.01
N THR A 62 -0.28 2.51 -3.65
CA THR A 62 -0.62 1.46 -2.69
C THR A 62 -0.88 2.06 -1.30
N SER A 63 -0.05 3.01 -0.86
CA SER A 63 -0.33 3.79 0.36
C SER A 63 -1.68 4.53 0.27
N SER A 64 -2.01 5.13 -0.87
CA SER A 64 -3.33 5.77 -1.06
C SER A 64 -4.48 4.77 -1.00
N SER A 65 -4.29 3.53 -1.47
CA SER A 65 -5.32 2.48 -1.37
C SER A 65 -5.66 2.13 0.07
N TRP A 66 -4.68 2.16 0.99
CA TRP A 66 -4.92 1.97 2.42
C TRP A 66 -5.81 3.08 3.02
N ASP A 67 -5.58 4.34 2.65
CA ASP A 67 -6.45 5.43 3.06
C ASP A 67 -7.85 5.33 2.41
N MET A 68 -7.96 4.85 1.17
CA MET A 68 -9.26 4.58 0.54
C MET A 68 -10.03 3.46 1.24
N LEU A 69 -9.35 2.39 1.67
CA LEU A 69 -9.92 1.36 2.53
C LEU A 69 -10.51 1.98 3.80
N ALA A 70 -9.74 2.84 4.47
CA ALA A 70 -10.19 3.54 5.67
C ALA A 70 -11.40 4.46 5.41
N GLN A 71 -11.48 5.10 4.24
CA GLN A 71 -12.66 5.88 3.83
C GLN A 71 -13.90 5.02 3.64
N LEU A 72 -13.76 3.81 3.08
CA LEU A 72 -14.88 2.87 2.95
C LEU A 72 -15.42 2.46 4.33
N TYR A 73 -14.53 2.12 5.27
CA TYR A 73 -14.94 1.80 6.65
C TYR A 73 -15.60 2.98 7.36
N ARG A 74 -15.05 4.19 7.19
CA ARG A 74 -15.64 5.42 7.70
C ARG A 74 -17.09 5.58 7.25
N LEU A 75 -17.36 5.39 5.96
CA LEU A 75 -18.72 5.51 5.43
C LEU A 75 -19.62 4.36 5.86
N TYR A 76 -19.11 3.13 5.87
CA TYR A 76 -19.92 1.93 6.15
C TYR A 76 -20.38 1.86 7.61
N PHE A 77 -19.49 2.23 8.53
CA PHE A 77 -19.75 2.24 9.98
C PHE A 77 -20.12 3.62 10.54
N ASP A 78 -20.34 4.61 9.67
CA ASP A 78 -20.72 5.99 10.04
C ASP A 78 -19.78 6.61 11.10
N ILE A 79 -18.48 6.50 10.85
CA ILE A 79 -17.45 6.99 11.77
C ILE A 79 -17.35 8.53 11.65
N ASP A 80 -17.61 9.23 12.75
CA ASP A 80 -17.58 10.70 12.83
C ASP A 80 -16.14 11.27 12.82
N ILE A 81 -15.55 11.30 11.63
CA ILE A 81 -14.30 11.98 11.30
C ILE A 81 -14.51 12.73 9.99
N SER A 82 -13.86 13.87 9.80
CA SER A 82 -13.88 14.56 8.51
C SER A 82 -13.10 13.77 7.44
N ALA A 83 -13.57 13.78 6.19
CA ALA A 83 -12.98 13.00 5.11
C ALA A 83 -11.49 13.34 4.86
N ASP A 84 -11.07 14.59 5.10
CA ASP A 84 -9.67 15.05 4.96
C ASP A 84 -8.74 14.61 6.11
N LYS A 85 -9.30 13.99 7.17
CA LYS A 85 -8.57 13.58 8.38
C LYS A 85 -8.57 12.06 8.58
N VAL A 86 -8.92 11.31 7.54
CA VAL A 86 -8.92 9.85 7.55
C VAL A 86 -7.51 9.36 7.34
N TYR A 87 -7.01 8.61 8.32
CA TYR A 87 -5.72 7.93 8.25
C TYR A 87 -5.95 6.47 8.60
N TYR A 88 -5.58 5.55 7.71
CA TYR A 88 -5.83 4.12 7.91
C TYR A 88 -5.26 3.61 9.25
N LYS A 89 -4.07 4.07 9.64
CA LYS A 89 -3.46 3.70 10.93
C LYS A 89 -4.32 4.05 12.14
N LYS A 90 -5.13 5.11 12.07
CA LYS A 90 -6.04 5.49 13.16
C LYS A 90 -7.33 4.69 13.11
N ILE A 91 -7.92 4.54 11.92
CA ILE A 91 -9.19 3.81 11.75
C ILE A 91 -9.06 2.36 12.20
N PHE A 92 -7.94 1.70 11.88
CA PHE A 92 -7.73 0.30 12.20
C PHE A 92 -7.04 0.05 13.54
N ASN A 93 -6.57 1.07 14.26
CA ASN A 93 -5.95 0.87 15.57
C ASN A 93 -7.00 0.45 16.62
N PRO A 94 -6.90 -0.74 17.24
CA PRO A 94 -7.85 -1.21 18.26
C PRO A 94 -7.84 -0.39 19.55
N GLN A 95 -6.81 0.44 19.77
CA GLN A 95 -6.73 1.36 20.91
C GLN A 95 -7.52 2.66 20.66
N GLU A 96 -7.88 2.94 19.41
CA GLU A 96 -8.69 4.09 19.04
C GLU A 96 -10.18 3.74 19.09
N ARG A 97 -11.02 4.75 19.32
CA ARG A 97 -12.48 4.57 19.42
C ARG A 97 -13.18 4.28 18.09
N PHE A 98 -12.45 4.28 16.97
CA PHE A 98 -13.02 4.23 15.63
C PHE A 98 -13.46 2.84 15.19
N CYS A 99 -12.97 1.78 15.83
CA CYS A 99 -13.20 0.39 15.42
C CYS A 99 -14.57 -0.19 15.82
N LYS A 100 -15.48 0.63 16.37
CA LYS A 100 -16.78 0.17 16.85
C LYS A 100 -17.58 -0.48 15.72
N GLY A 101 -17.97 -1.74 15.89
CA GLY A 101 -18.73 -2.52 14.90
C GLY A 101 -17.88 -3.32 13.90
N PHE A 102 -16.55 -3.20 13.95
CA PHE A 102 -15.62 -4.01 13.14
C PHE A 102 -14.33 -4.36 13.90
N GLU A 103 -14.41 -4.51 15.22
CA GLU A 103 -13.26 -4.65 16.12
C GLU A 103 -12.36 -5.84 15.75
N ASP A 104 -12.94 -6.97 15.37
CA ASP A 104 -12.18 -8.15 14.93
C ASP A 104 -11.41 -7.86 13.65
N LYS A 105 -12.05 -7.21 12.68
CA LYS A 105 -11.44 -6.85 11.40
C LYS A 105 -10.37 -5.77 11.57
N ALA A 106 -10.61 -4.79 12.43
CA ALA A 106 -9.61 -3.78 12.81
C ALA A 106 -8.37 -4.44 13.42
N ARG A 107 -8.54 -5.39 14.35
CA ARG A 107 -7.42 -6.15 14.93
C ARG A 107 -6.62 -6.92 13.87
N ILE A 108 -7.30 -7.58 12.92
CA ILE A 108 -6.63 -8.31 11.83
C ILE A 108 -5.82 -7.36 10.95
N ILE A 109 -6.42 -6.26 10.50
CA ILE A 109 -5.76 -5.28 9.64
C ILE A 109 -4.59 -4.61 10.37
N HIS A 110 -4.78 -4.25 11.64
CA HIS A 110 -3.74 -3.64 12.47
C HIS A 110 -2.55 -4.58 12.70
N ALA A 111 -2.82 -5.87 12.96
CA ALA A 111 -1.76 -6.86 13.12
C ALA A 111 -0.90 -6.99 11.86
N TYR A 112 -1.48 -6.87 10.67
CA TYR A 112 -0.74 -6.84 9.41
C TYR A 112 0.06 -5.53 9.24
N ILE A 113 -0.53 -4.38 9.57
CA ILE A 113 0.14 -3.07 9.49
C ILE A 113 1.37 -2.99 10.39
N GLU A 114 1.29 -3.57 11.59
CA GLU A 114 2.36 -3.58 12.60
C GLU A 114 3.19 -4.87 12.55
N GLU A 115 3.03 -5.69 11.50
CA GLU A 115 3.72 -6.97 11.38
C GLU A 115 5.24 -6.75 11.36
N SER A 116 5.95 -7.58 12.15
CA SER A 116 7.41 -7.60 12.19
C SER A 116 7.99 -8.16 10.89
N ASP A 117 9.14 -7.64 10.48
CA ASP A 117 9.82 -8.09 9.27
C ASP A 117 10.35 -9.52 9.41
N ASP A 118 9.98 -10.40 8.46
CA ASP A 118 10.45 -11.77 8.36
C ASP A 118 10.31 -12.24 6.89
N THR A 119 11.45 -12.43 6.22
CA THR A 119 11.52 -12.92 4.83
C THR A 119 11.93 -14.38 4.74
N GLU A 120 12.24 -15.02 5.87
CA GLU A 120 12.65 -16.43 5.96
C GLU A 120 11.44 -17.31 6.29
N CYS A 121 10.31 -17.02 5.64
CA CYS A 121 9.04 -17.70 5.86
C CYS A 121 8.47 -18.30 4.57
N ASP A 122 7.65 -19.33 4.73
CA ASP A 122 6.91 -19.93 3.62
C ASP A 122 5.79 -19.00 3.14
N GLY A 123 5.73 -18.75 1.83
CA GLY A 123 4.67 -17.96 1.21
C GLY A 123 4.97 -16.45 1.12
N MET A 124 3.98 -15.63 1.49
CA MET A 124 4.14 -14.17 1.52
C MET A 124 5.14 -13.77 2.60
N TRP A 125 5.97 -12.77 2.31
CA TRP A 125 6.86 -12.21 3.33
C TRP A 125 6.05 -11.45 4.37
N LYS A 126 6.62 -11.32 5.57
CA LYS A 126 6.02 -10.55 6.66
C LYS A 126 6.61 -9.14 6.74
N GLY A 127 5.85 -8.23 7.33
CA GLY A 127 6.26 -6.84 7.55
C GLY A 127 6.34 -6.03 6.26
N ASN A 128 5.67 -6.48 5.20
CA ASN A 128 5.64 -5.80 3.90
C ASN A 128 5.11 -4.37 4.01
N HIS A 129 4.03 -4.18 4.77
CA HIS A 129 3.48 -2.85 5.00
C HIS A 129 4.49 -1.92 5.67
N SER A 130 5.10 -2.38 6.77
CA SER A 130 6.14 -1.66 7.51
C SER A 130 7.32 -1.27 6.62
N PHE A 131 7.78 -2.19 5.78
CA PHE A 131 8.86 -1.96 4.81
C PHE A 131 8.49 -0.88 3.78
N VAL A 132 7.37 -1.07 3.08
CA VAL A 132 6.92 -0.15 2.01
C VAL A 132 6.64 1.24 2.57
N ASN A 133 5.92 1.32 3.69
CA ASN A 133 5.64 2.57 4.36
C ASN A 133 6.93 3.24 4.89
N GLY A 134 7.89 2.45 5.37
CA GLY A 134 9.22 2.93 5.78
C GLY A 134 9.97 3.59 4.63
N MET A 135 10.05 2.94 3.46
CA MET A 135 10.69 3.52 2.28
C MET A 135 9.99 4.79 1.80
N ARG A 136 8.65 4.77 1.74
CA ARG A 136 7.85 5.94 1.37
C ARG A 136 8.08 7.12 2.32
N ASN A 137 8.08 6.87 3.63
CA ASN A 137 8.33 7.92 4.62
C ASN A 137 9.77 8.45 4.56
N LYS A 138 10.74 7.59 4.23
CA LYS A 138 12.13 8.02 4.03
C LYS A 138 12.25 8.99 2.85
N MET A 139 11.62 8.68 1.72
CA MET A 139 11.55 9.57 0.55
C MET A 139 10.96 10.94 0.87
N THR A 140 9.93 11.00 1.71
CA THR A 140 9.23 12.26 1.99
C THR A 140 9.89 13.10 3.08
N HIS A 141 10.73 12.52 3.94
CA HIS A 141 11.23 13.20 5.14
C HIS A 141 12.76 13.21 5.29
N ARG A 142 13.50 12.41 4.52
CA ARG A 142 14.96 12.31 4.61
C ARG A 142 15.58 12.36 3.22
N ASN A 143 15.92 11.20 2.67
CA ASN A 143 16.61 10.98 1.40
C ASN A 143 15.87 9.91 0.60
N SER A 144 16.20 9.79 -0.69
CA SER A 144 15.72 8.66 -1.47
C SER A 144 16.30 7.35 -0.90
N PRO A 145 15.47 6.34 -0.59
CA PRO A 145 15.92 5.02 -0.17
C PRO A 145 16.66 4.29 -1.31
N ASN A 146 16.56 4.81 -2.54
CA ASN A 146 17.21 4.29 -3.73
C ASN A 146 18.62 4.86 -3.94
N VAL A 147 19.08 5.74 -3.05
CA VAL A 147 20.44 6.30 -3.04
C VAL A 147 21.18 5.78 -1.82
N SER A 148 22.37 5.22 -2.03
CA SER A 148 23.23 4.78 -0.94
C SER A 148 23.97 5.97 -0.34
N VAL A 149 23.81 6.17 0.96
CA VAL A 149 24.30 7.34 1.69
C VAL A 149 25.01 6.87 2.95
N ALA A 150 26.20 7.41 3.20
CA ALA A 150 26.87 7.31 4.48
C ALA A 150 27.27 8.72 4.92
N SER A 151 26.38 9.39 5.66
CA SER A 151 26.60 10.76 6.14
C SER A 151 26.14 10.94 7.58
N ASP A 152 26.43 12.11 8.13
CA ASP A 152 25.93 12.57 9.43
C ASP A 152 24.40 12.79 9.43
N PHE A 153 23.78 12.89 8.25
CA PHE A 153 22.33 13.01 8.10
C PHE A 153 21.62 11.65 8.10
N ASP A 154 22.15 10.63 7.42
CA ASP A 154 21.57 9.28 7.36
C ASP A 154 22.59 8.23 6.89
N MET A 155 22.36 6.98 7.30
CA MET A 155 23.05 5.79 6.79
C MET A 155 22.03 4.93 6.03
N ASN A 156 22.22 4.77 4.71
CA ASN A 156 21.33 4.04 3.82
C ASN A 156 22.11 3.20 2.80
N LEU A 157 21.67 1.97 2.59
CA LEU A 157 22.02 1.17 1.42
C LEU A 157 20.75 0.91 0.61
N LYS A 158 20.80 1.13 -0.70
CA LYS A 158 19.65 0.86 -1.58
C LYS A 158 19.38 -0.65 -1.66
N SER A 159 18.10 -1.01 -1.67
CA SER A 159 17.66 -2.39 -1.85
C SER A 159 17.54 -2.73 -3.33
N HIS A 160 17.79 -4.00 -3.70
CA HIS A 160 17.58 -4.44 -5.07
C HIS A 160 16.11 -4.22 -5.50
N PRO A 161 15.82 -3.66 -6.70
CA PRO A 161 14.45 -3.40 -7.15
C PRO A 161 13.50 -4.60 -7.04
N CYS A 162 13.94 -5.83 -7.34
CA CYS A 162 13.14 -7.05 -7.11
C CYS A 162 12.62 -7.24 -5.68
N ILE A 163 13.41 -6.89 -4.66
CA ILE A 163 13.00 -7.00 -3.25
C ILE A 163 11.88 -6.00 -3.00
N VAL A 164 12.08 -4.75 -3.43
CA VAL A 164 11.10 -3.67 -3.31
C VAL A 164 9.81 -4.01 -4.04
N LEU A 165 9.94 -4.56 -5.26
CA LEU A 165 8.84 -5.00 -6.11
C LEU A 165 7.99 -6.06 -5.43
N LYS A 166 8.59 -7.14 -4.94
CA LYS A 166 7.86 -8.23 -4.27
C LYS A 166 7.08 -7.70 -3.07
N ARG A 167 7.74 -6.94 -2.19
CA ARG A 167 7.10 -6.38 -1.00
C ARG A 167 5.96 -5.42 -1.32
N THR A 168 6.12 -4.59 -2.36
CA THR A 168 5.07 -3.65 -2.79
C THR A 168 3.87 -4.38 -3.40
N ILE A 169 4.10 -5.42 -4.21
CA ILE A 169 3.02 -6.26 -4.78
C ILE A 169 2.25 -6.97 -3.65
N GLU A 170 2.97 -7.50 -2.67
CA GLU A 170 2.35 -8.20 -1.55
C GLU A 170 1.52 -7.25 -0.66
N ASP A 171 2.02 -6.04 -0.39
CA ASP A 171 1.23 -5.04 0.35
C ASP A 171 0.00 -4.58 -0.42
N TYR A 172 0.14 -4.38 -1.74
CA TYR A 172 -0.98 -4.10 -2.64
C TYR A 172 -2.03 -5.21 -2.62
N ALA A 173 -1.61 -6.48 -2.67
CA ALA A 173 -2.53 -7.61 -2.70
C ALA A 173 -3.37 -7.67 -1.41
N VAL A 174 -2.75 -7.40 -0.26
CA VAL A 174 -3.44 -7.35 1.03
C VAL A 174 -4.40 -6.16 1.11
N SER A 175 -3.98 -4.97 0.69
CA SER A 175 -4.85 -3.79 0.72
C SER A 175 -6.10 -3.99 -0.15
N PHE A 176 -5.92 -4.50 -1.38
CA PHE A 176 -7.03 -4.75 -2.30
C PHE A 176 -7.91 -5.93 -1.89
N LYS A 177 -7.37 -6.92 -1.17
CA LYS A 177 -8.19 -7.96 -0.53
C LYS A 177 -9.19 -7.34 0.44
N TYR A 178 -8.72 -6.49 1.37
CA TYR A 178 -9.61 -5.87 2.35
C TYR A 178 -10.59 -4.87 1.71
N ILE A 179 -10.17 -4.17 0.66
CA ILE A 179 -11.06 -3.31 -0.13
C ILE A 179 -12.17 -4.15 -0.78
N SER A 180 -11.82 -5.28 -1.38
CA SER A 180 -12.81 -6.17 -2.00
C SER A 180 -13.80 -6.71 -0.98
N GLU A 181 -13.34 -7.11 0.21
CA GLU A 181 -14.20 -7.61 1.29
C GLU A 181 -15.26 -6.57 1.69
N ILE A 182 -14.85 -5.32 2.00
CA ILE A 182 -15.82 -4.28 2.42
C ILE A 182 -16.73 -3.82 1.28
N LEU A 183 -16.27 -3.86 0.02
CA LEU A 183 -17.12 -3.53 -1.14
C LEU A 183 -18.26 -4.54 -1.32
N ILE A 184 -18.03 -5.82 -1.05
CA ILE A 184 -19.07 -6.86 -1.06
C ILE A 184 -20.13 -6.55 0.01
N ASP A 185 -19.70 -6.19 1.22
CA ASP A 185 -20.62 -5.84 2.31
C ASP A 185 -21.42 -4.57 2.01
N ILE A 186 -20.80 -3.57 1.36
CA ILE A 186 -21.46 -2.35 0.88
C ILE A 186 -22.51 -2.70 -0.19
N GLU A 187 -22.16 -3.53 -1.17
CA GLU A 187 -23.07 -3.94 -2.23
C GLU A 187 -24.31 -4.65 -1.66
N ALA A 188 -24.11 -5.62 -0.77
CA ALA A 188 -25.18 -6.35 -0.11
C ALA A 188 -26.13 -5.40 0.65
N LYS A 189 -25.57 -4.46 1.43
CA LYS A 189 -26.35 -3.45 2.15
C LYS A 189 -27.18 -2.58 1.20
N CYS A 190 -26.59 -2.12 0.10
CA CYS A 190 -27.31 -1.33 -0.90
C CYS A 190 -28.46 -2.11 -1.56
N GLN A 191 -28.27 -3.40 -1.85
CA GLN A 191 -29.32 -4.25 -2.44
C GLN A 191 -30.50 -4.45 -1.48
N GLU A 192 -30.22 -4.66 -0.18
CA GLU A 192 -31.26 -4.75 0.84
C GLU A 192 -32.08 -3.46 0.97
N GLU A 193 -31.42 -2.30 0.96
CA GLU A 193 -32.08 -0.98 1.03
C GLU A 193 -33.00 -0.73 -0.17
N ILE A 194 -32.56 -1.11 -1.38
CA ILE A 194 -33.36 -1.02 -2.59
C ILE A 194 -34.61 -1.92 -2.47
N THR A 195 -34.43 -3.17 -2.03
CA THR A 195 -35.54 -4.13 -1.90
C THR A 195 -36.59 -3.65 -0.88
N LYS A 196 -36.15 -3.08 0.25
CA LYS A 196 -37.05 -2.48 1.26
C LYS A 196 -37.82 -1.26 0.76
N THR A 197 -37.31 -0.57 -0.26
CA THR A 197 -37.96 0.62 -0.83
C THR A 197 -38.97 0.26 -1.93
N LEU A 198 -38.85 -0.94 -2.52
CA LEU A 198 -39.71 -1.44 -3.59
C LEU A 198 -40.90 -2.28 -3.10
N LEU A 199 -40.91 -2.68 -1.83
CA LEU A 199 -41.99 -3.40 -1.14
C LEU A 199 -42.78 -2.44 -0.24
#